data_AF-A0A9N7R1J1-F1
#
_entry.id   AF-A0A9N7R1J1-F1
#
_cell.length_a   1.000
_cell.length_b   1.000
_cell.length_c   1.000
_cell.angle_alpha   90.00
_cell.angle_beta   90.00
_cell.angle_gamma   90.00
#
_symmetry.space_group_name_H-M   'P 1'
#
loop_
_entity.id
_entity.type
_entity.pdbx_description
1 polymer ?
#
loop_
_entity_poly.entity_id
_entity_poly.type
_entity_poly.pdbx_seq_one_letter_code
_entity_poly.pdbx_strand_id
1 'polypeptide(L)'
;ELICAIQLYHLQQKVECRTPKSCTSRLKSVCRYEGCSYKLCARANRDVWRITTLKLEHTCEGSLTHNRHRSANSKVLAHIYASTIQKNPQT
;
A
#
# COMPACT_ATOMS: atom_id res chain seq x y z
N GLU A 1 8.18 5.23 5.55
CA GLU A 1 6.99 4.82 6.31
C GLU A 1 5.71 4.87 5.47
N LEU A 2 5.39 5.99 4.82
CA LEU A 2 4.17 6.14 4.01
C LEU A 2 3.95 5.03 2.95
N ILE A 3 4.99 4.65 2.19
CA ILE A 3 4.87 3.57 1.19
C ILE A 3 4.49 2.23 1.84
N CYS A 4 5.06 1.91 3.01
CA CYS A 4 4.72 0.70 3.75
C CYS A 4 3.27 0.74 4.24
N ALA A 5 2.80 1.89 4.75
CA ALA A 5 1.42 2.07 5.18
C ALA A 5 0.42 1.89 4.01
N ILE A 6 0.73 2.45 2.84
CA ILE A 6 -0.07 2.28 1.63
C ILE A 6 -0.13 0.80 1.23
N GLN A 7 1.00 0.10 1.23
CA GLN A 7 1.05 -1.32 0.87
C GLN A 7 0.27 -2.19 1.86
N LEU A 8 0.40 -1.94 3.16
CA LEU A 8 -0.37 -2.64 4.20
C LEU A 8 -1.88 -2.44 4.03
N TYR A 9 -2.32 -1.20 3.78
CA TYR A 9 -3.73 -0.88 3.54
C TYR A 9 -4.31 -1.71 2.39
N HIS A 10 -3.63 -1.75 1.24
CA HIS A 10 -4.13 -2.49 0.07
C HIS A 10 -4.13 -4.00 0.28
N LEU A 11 -3.16 -4.54 1.04
CA LEU A 11 -3.15 -5.95 1.40
C LEU A 11 -4.34 -6.32 2.29
N GLN A 12 -4.71 -5.48 3.25
CA GLN A 12 -5.91 -5.68 4.08
C GLN A 12 -7.19 -5.62 3.23
N GLN A 13 -7.24 -4.72 2.26
CA GLN A 13 -8.35 -4.57 1.32
C GLN A 13 -8.34 -5.64 0.20
N LYS A 14 -7.39 -6.59 0.21
CA LYS A 14 -7.21 -7.62 -0.81
C LYS A 14 -7.14 -7.08 -2.25
N VAL A 15 -6.49 -5.94 -2.41
CA VAL A 15 -6.34 -5.24 -3.70
C VAL A 15 -4.87 -4.93 -3.96
N GLU A 16 -4.54 -4.68 -5.22
CA GLU A 16 -3.21 -4.24 -5.62
C GLU A 16 -3.19 -2.73 -5.91
N CYS A 17 -2.07 -2.09 -5.63
CA CYS A 17 -1.82 -0.70 -5.99
C CYS A 17 -0.65 -0.57 -6.95
N ARG A 18 -0.63 0.53 -7.69
CA ARG A 18 0.48 0.97 -8.52
C ARG A 18 0.91 2.35 -8.07
N THR A 19 2.21 2.61 -8.14
CA THR A 19 2.80 3.93 -7.91
C THR A 19 3.29 4.53 -9.22
N PRO A 20 2.38 5.02 -10.11
CA PRO A 20 2.75 5.46 -11.45
C PRO A 20 3.68 6.68 -11.48
N LYS A 21 3.74 7.45 -10.38
CA LYS A 21 4.70 8.54 -10.19
C LYS A 21 5.18 8.54 -8.75
N SER A 22 6.39 8.05 -8.51
CA SER A 22 7.12 8.24 -7.26
C SER A 22 8.47 8.90 -7.55
N CYS A 23 8.67 10.09 -7.03
CA CYS A 23 9.97 10.74 -6.94
C CYS A 23 10.21 11.16 -5.50
N THR A 24 11.41 11.67 -5.19
CA THR A 24 11.81 12.08 -3.83
C THR A 24 10.85 13.08 -3.17
N SER A 25 10.07 13.84 -3.96
CA SER A 25 9.15 14.87 -3.48
C SER A 25 7.67 14.62 -3.76
N ARG A 26 7.31 13.59 -4.53
CA ARG A 26 5.91 13.32 -4.91
C ARG A 26 5.64 11.83 -4.95
N LEU A 27 4.51 11.43 -4.39
CA LEU A 27 4.02 10.06 -4.40
C LEU A 27 2.57 10.07 -4.89
N LYS A 28 2.31 9.32 -5.95
CA LYS A 28 0.94 9.00 -6.38
C LYS A 28 0.76 7.50 -6.28
N SER A 29 -0.22 7.07 -5.49
CA SER A 29 -0.70 5.70 -5.43
C SER A 29 -2.13 5.64 -5.98
N VAL A 30 -2.38 4.66 -6.83
CA VAL A 30 -3.70 4.35 -7.39
C VAL A 30 -3.93 2.86 -7.31
N CYS A 31 -5.19 2.43 -7.32
CA CYS A 31 -5.48 1.01 -7.41
C CYS A 31 -5.05 0.49 -8.78
N ARG A 32 -4.68 -0.78 -8.84
CA ARG A 32 -4.33 -1.47 -10.09
C ARG A 32 -5.55 -1.69 -10.98
N TYR A 33 -6.73 -1.83 -10.39
CA TYR A 33 -7.99 -1.98 -11.12
C TYR A 33 -8.37 -0.69 -11.82
N GLU A 34 -8.61 -0.79 -13.13
CA GLU A 34 -9.07 0.32 -13.94
C GLU A 34 -10.49 0.75 -13.49
N GLY A 35 -10.73 2.06 -13.44
CA GLY A 35 -12.00 2.61 -12.96
C GLY A 35 -12.18 2.65 -11.43
N CYS A 36 -11.23 2.10 -10.66
CA CYS A 36 -11.30 2.18 -9.21
C CYS A 36 -11.16 3.63 -8.69
N SER A 37 -12.00 4.01 -7.72
CA SER A 37 -12.02 5.34 -7.11
C SER A 37 -10.81 5.66 -6.22
N TYR A 38 -10.07 4.63 -5.78
CA TYR A 38 -8.94 4.81 -4.86
C TYR A 38 -7.86 5.71 -5.47
N LYS A 39 -7.45 6.71 -4.68
CA LYS A 39 -6.39 7.63 -5.07
C LYS A 39 -5.73 8.26 -3.85
N LEU A 40 -4.42 8.14 -3.78
CA LEU A 40 -3.61 8.85 -2.80
C LEU A 40 -2.53 9.66 -3.52
N CYS A 41 -2.48 10.95 -3.23
CA CYS A 41 -1.41 11.83 -3.66
C CYS A 41 -0.74 12.43 -2.42
N ALA A 42 0.58 12.32 -2.32
CA ALA A 42 1.36 12.96 -1.28
C ALA A 42 2.52 13.76 -1.87
N ARG A 43 2.92 14.82 -1.16
CA ARG A 43 4.14 15.59 -1.43
C ARG A 43 5.05 15.52 -0.23
N ALA A 44 6.34 15.33 -0.46
CA ALA A 44 7.33 15.47 0.59
C ALA A 44 7.66 16.96 0.77
N ASN A 45 7.74 17.40 2.02
CA ASN A 45 8.32 18.66 2.40
C ASN A 45 9.44 18.35 3.39
N ARG A 46 10.70 18.55 2.97
CA ARG A 46 11.89 18.04 3.65
C ARG A 46 11.74 16.52 3.85
N ASP A 47 11.64 16.06 5.10
CA ASP A 47 11.52 14.64 5.47
C ASP A 47 10.09 14.20 5.79
N VAL A 48 9.10 15.12 5.72
CA VAL A 48 7.72 14.83 6.07
C VAL A 48 6.86 14.70 4.83
N TRP A 49 6.17 13.56 4.70
CA TRP A 49 5.17 13.36 3.66
C TRP A 49 3.82 13.96 4.09
N ARG A 50 3.29 14.89 3.30
CA ARG A 50 1.92 15.40 3.45
C ARG A 50 1.01 14.82 2.39
N ILE A 51 -0.11 14.25 2.83
CA ILE A 51 -1.18 13.79 1.95
C ILE A 51 -1.92 15.02 1.42
N THR A 52 -2.02 15.14 0.09
CA THR A 52 -2.68 16.23 -0.64
C THR A 52 -4.01 15.81 -1.25
N THR A 53 -4.19 14.51 -1.48
CA THR A 53 -5.45 13.94 -1.94
C THR A 53 -5.57 12.55 -1.35
N LEU A 54 -6.73 12.23 -0.79
CA LEU A 54 -7.02 10.93 -0.22
C LEU A 54 -8.45 10.50 -0.58
N LYS A 55 -8.56 9.42 -1.34
CA LYS A 55 -9.79 8.65 -1.55
C LYS A 55 -9.46 7.21 -1.18
N LEU A 56 -9.92 6.79 -0.01
CA LEU A 56 -9.62 5.46 0.55
C LEU A 56 -10.53 4.38 -0.04
N GLU A 57 -11.78 4.70 -0.34
CA GLU A 57 -12.73 3.71 -0.84
C GLU A 57 -12.30 3.11 -2.17
N HIS A 58 -12.27 1.79 -2.19
CA HIS A 58 -12.14 0.98 -3.40
C HIS A 58 -13.53 0.66 -3.93
N THR A 59 -13.80 1.00 -5.18
CA THR A 59 -15.02 0.58 -5.91
C THR A 59 -14.85 -0.76 -6.63
N CYS A 60 -13.68 -1.39 -6.52
CA CYS A 60 -13.40 -2.69 -7.14
C CYS A 60 -13.55 -3.82 -6.13
N GLU A 61 -14.02 -4.98 -6.59
CA GLU A 61 -13.97 -6.22 -5.80
C GLU A 61 -12.51 -6.70 -5.68
N GLY A 62 -12.06 -6.90 -4.44
CA GLY A 62 -10.68 -7.26 -4.15
C GLY A 62 -10.32 -8.64 -4.69
N SER A 63 -9.44 -8.70 -5.69
CA SER A 63 -8.77 -9.92 -6.10
C SER A 63 -7.25 -9.69 -6.08
N LEU A 64 -6.56 -10.18 -5.04
CA LEU A 64 -5.11 -10.23 -5.04
C LEU A 64 -4.65 -11.27 -6.07
N THR A 65 -4.36 -10.83 -7.29
CA THR A 65 -3.88 -11.71 -8.37
C THR A 65 -2.42 -12.15 -8.16
N HIS A 66 -1.63 -11.36 -7.45
CA HIS A 66 -0.24 -11.66 -7.13
C HIS A 66 -0.04 -11.95 -5.65
N ASN A 67 -0.08 -13.24 -5.30
CA ASN A 67 0.51 -13.74 -4.04
C ASN A 67 2.05 -13.82 -4.13
N ARG A 68 2.68 -13.10 -5.06
CA ARG A 68 4.13 -13.11 -5.23
C ARG A 68 4.76 -12.15 -4.23
N HIS A 69 5.26 -12.74 -3.15
CA HIS A 69 6.06 -12.13 -2.09
C HIS A 69 7.16 -11.16 -2.59
N ARG A 70 7.58 -11.23 -3.85
CA ARG A 70 8.55 -10.28 -4.45
C ARG A 70 8.05 -8.83 -4.58
N SER A 71 6.74 -8.57 -4.70
CA SER A 71 6.22 -7.20 -4.80
C SER A 71 5.94 -6.55 -3.45
N ALA A 72 5.92 -7.34 -2.36
CA ALA A 72 5.84 -6.83 -1.01
C ALA A 72 7.25 -6.44 -0.54
N ASN A 73 7.46 -5.17 -0.24
CA ASN A 73 8.73 -4.70 0.33
C ASN A 73 9.03 -5.53 1.60
N SER A 74 10.29 -5.92 1.82
CA SER A 74 10.71 -6.70 2.99
C SER A 74 10.23 -6.09 4.32
N LYS A 75 10.14 -4.76 4.41
CA LYS A 75 9.56 -4.05 5.57
C LYS A 75 8.07 -4.35 5.80
N VAL A 76 7.29 -4.46 4.72
CA VAL A 76 5.85 -4.76 4.77
C VAL A 76 5.64 -6.22 5.14
N LEU A 77 6.40 -7.12 4.54
CA LEU A 77 6.39 -8.54 4.90
C LEU A 77 6.76 -8.72 6.38
N ALA A 78 7.80 -8.05 6.87
CA ALA A 78 8.17 -8.10 8.28
C ALA A 78 7.03 -7.67 9.21
N HIS A 79 6.30 -6.59 8.89
CA HIS A 79 5.11 -6.19 9.67
C HIS A 79 3.98 -7.22 9.64
N ILE A 80 3.70 -7.79 8.46
CA ILE A 80 2.66 -8.82 8.30
C ILE A 80 3.04 -10.06 9.09
N TYR A 81 4.25 -10.59 8.89
CA TYR A 81 4.73 -11.77 9.61
C TYR A 81 4.84 -11.50 11.11
N ALA A 82 5.28 -10.32 11.56
CA ALA A 82 5.27 -9.98 12.98
C ALA A 82 3.85 -10.06 13.57
N SER A 83 2.85 -9.51 12.87
CA SER A 83 1.45 -9.59 13.31
C SER A 83 0.89 -11.02 13.28
N THR A 84 1.37 -11.87 12.36
CA THR A 84 0.97 -13.28 12.26
C THR A 84 1.67 -14.14 13.33
N ILE A 85 2.96 -13.94 13.57
CA ILE A 85 3.76 -14.62 14.60
C ILE A 85 3.25 -14.24 15.99
N GLN A 86 2.91 -12.97 16.23
CA GLN A 86 2.27 -12.54 17.48
C GLN A 86 0.90 -13.20 17.71
N LYS A 87 0.19 -13.55 16.63
CA LYS A 87 -1.09 -14.27 16.70
C LYS A 87 -0.92 -15.79 16.78
N ASN A 88 0.26 -16.32 16.45
CA ASN A 88 0.53 -17.75 16.45
C ASN A 88 1.96 -18.02 16.96
N PRO A 89 2.17 -18.05 18.29
CA PRO A 89 3.50 -18.12 18.89
C PRO A 89 4.21 -19.49 18.77
N GLN A 90 3.71 -20.42 17.94
CA GLN A 90 4.21 -21.80 17.81
C GLN A 90 4.96 -22.10 16.50
N THR A 91 5.52 -21.09 15.83
CA THR A 91 6.50 -21.31 14.74
C THR A 91 7.87 -20.81 15.13
#